data_AF-A0A149USB1-F1
#
_entry.id   AF-A0A149USB1-F1
#
_cell.length_a   1.000
_cell.length_b   1.000
_cell.length_c   1.000
_cell.angle_alpha   90.00
_cell.angle_beta   90.00
_cell.angle_gamma   90.00
#
_symmetry.space_group_name_H-M   'P 1'
#
loop_
_entity.id
_entity.type
_entity.pdbx_description
1 polymer ?
#
loop_
_entity_poly.entity_id
_entity_poly.type
_entity_poly.pdbx_seq_one_letter_code
_entity_poly.pdbx_strand_id
1 'polypeptide(L)'
;MTAVEPGAADLSNSPSNSGASPGAPSGKQSRTRSDTSAGTHLLIARPAVVRALATHILQGRPEMATRLDIAPQTTSLFTHNAGNWRVRALGVP
;
A
#
# COMPACT_ATOMS: atom_id res chain seq x y z
N MET A 1 -17.97 64.69 -10.09
CA MET A 1 -17.65 64.16 -8.75
C MET A 1 -18.50 64.92 -7.74
N THR A 2 -19.58 64.31 -7.27
CA THR A 2 -20.44 64.75 -6.15
C THR A 2 -21.38 63.57 -5.84
N ALA A 3 -21.16 62.89 -4.70
CA ALA A 3 -21.98 62.93 -3.47
C ALA A 3 -23.20 61.97 -3.58
N VAL A 4 -23.48 61.00 -2.71
CA VAL A 4 -23.70 61.07 -1.24
C VAL A 4 -23.84 59.63 -0.66
N GLU A 5 -23.32 59.38 0.55
CA GLU A 5 -23.87 58.43 1.55
C GLU A 5 -24.93 59.21 2.38
N PRO A 6 -25.89 58.67 3.16
CA PRO A 6 -25.75 57.47 4.01
C PRO A 6 -27.05 56.64 4.26
N GLY A 7 -26.99 55.58 5.08
CA GLY A 7 -28.24 55.02 5.66
C GLY A 7 -28.11 53.79 6.56
N ALA A 8 -27.99 54.02 7.86
CA ALA A 8 -28.03 53.02 8.93
C ALA A 8 -29.46 52.58 9.31
N ALA A 9 -29.65 51.29 9.65
CA ALA A 9 -30.61 50.73 10.63
C ALA A 9 -30.41 49.19 10.64
N ASP A 10 -29.84 48.60 11.68
CA ASP A 10 -30.52 48.08 12.88
C ASP A 10 -31.70 47.14 12.57
N LEU A 11 -31.59 45.87 12.97
CA LEU A 11 -32.53 45.21 13.89
C LEU A 11 -32.26 43.70 13.96
N SER A 12 -32.08 43.27 15.21
CA SER A 12 -32.05 41.90 15.70
C SER A 12 -33.29 41.08 15.28
N ASN A 13 -33.12 39.82 14.85
CA ASN A 13 -34.11 38.78 15.16
C ASN A 13 -33.55 37.34 15.09
N SER A 14 -33.43 36.73 16.28
CA SER A 14 -33.71 35.32 16.65
C SER A 14 -33.12 34.15 15.83
N PRO A 15 -32.32 33.24 16.46
CA PRO A 15 -32.09 31.90 15.94
C PRO A 15 -33.06 30.92 16.60
N SER A 16 -33.95 30.28 15.83
CA SER A 16 -34.58 29.00 16.22
C SER A 16 -35.27 28.35 15.04
N ASN A 17 -34.64 27.31 14.51
CA ASN A 17 -35.34 26.20 13.87
C ASN A 17 -34.53 24.93 14.15
N SER A 18 -34.96 24.21 15.18
CA SER A 18 -34.64 22.80 15.38
C SER A 18 -35.55 21.98 14.46
N GLY A 19 -34.98 21.47 13.37
CA GLY A 19 -35.58 20.42 12.53
C GLY A 19 -34.62 19.23 12.47
N ALA A 20 -35.00 18.13 13.10
CA ALA A 20 -34.18 16.92 13.23
C ALA A 20 -34.32 15.98 12.02
N SER A 21 -33.16 15.55 11.47
CA SER A 21 -32.74 14.24 10.89
C SER A 21 -33.59 13.50 9.83
N PRO A 22 -33.05 12.50 9.07
CA PRO A 22 -31.70 11.92 9.07
C PRO A 22 -31.06 11.77 7.66
N GLY A 23 -29.82 12.23 7.47
CA GLY A 23 -29.02 11.96 6.26
C GLY A 23 -27.70 11.30 6.65
N ALA A 24 -27.70 9.97 6.71
CA ALA A 24 -26.54 9.14 7.02
C ALA A 24 -25.39 9.33 5.99
N PRO A 25 -24.15 8.96 6.34
CA PRO A 25 -22.94 9.69 5.98
C PRO A 25 -22.58 9.48 4.50
N SER A 26 -22.34 10.58 3.78
CA SER A 26 -21.61 10.55 2.53
C SER A 26 -20.18 10.09 2.85
N GLY A 27 -19.98 8.77 2.77
CA GLY A 27 -18.73 8.09 2.97
C GLY A 27 -17.68 8.76 2.10
N LYS A 28 -16.84 9.57 2.74
CA LYS A 28 -15.51 9.86 2.22
C LYS A 28 -14.85 8.50 2.14
N GLN A 29 -14.89 7.95 0.95
CA GLN A 29 -14.29 6.69 0.57
C GLN A 29 -12.83 6.82 1.02
N SER A 30 -12.57 6.31 2.23
CA SER A 30 -11.23 6.17 2.75
C SER A 30 -10.61 5.23 1.74
N ARG A 31 -9.87 5.80 0.79
CA ARG A 31 -8.91 5.03 0.03
C ARG A 31 -7.99 4.51 1.11
N THR A 32 -8.28 3.29 1.57
CA THR A 32 -7.29 2.44 2.19
C THR A 32 -6.19 2.38 1.14
N ARG A 33 -5.25 3.31 1.25
CA ARG A 33 -3.90 3.09 0.75
C ARG A 33 -3.59 1.74 1.35
N SER A 34 -3.46 0.72 0.51
CA SER A 34 -2.70 -0.45 0.87
C SER A 34 -1.30 0.07 1.10
N ASP A 35 -1.08 0.60 2.29
CA ASP A 35 0.22 0.87 2.86
C ASP A 35 0.77 -0.52 3.11
N THR A 36 1.22 -1.16 2.02
CA THR A 36 1.97 -2.39 2.09
C THR A 36 3.25 -2.00 2.79
N SER A 37 3.21 -2.04 4.13
CA SER A 37 4.34 -1.79 4.99
C SER A 37 5.52 -2.56 4.43
N ALA A 38 6.59 -1.84 4.09
CA ALA A 38 7.82 -2.45 3.63
C ALA A 38 8.35 -3.33 4.78
N GLY A 39 8.15 -4.64 4.64
CA GLY A 39 8.44 -5.61 5.69
C GLY A 39 9.45 -6.66 5.21
N THR A 40 10.43 -6.95 6.06
CA THR A 40 11.36 -8.08 5.86
C THR A 40 10.73 -9.34 6.45
N HIS A 41 10.65 -10.40 5.65
CA HIS A 41 10.11 -11.69 6.06
C HIS A 41 11.21 -12.76 6.00
N LEU A 42 11.31 -13.59 7.04
CA LEU A 42 12.20 -14.75 7.06
C LEU A 42 11.41 -16.01 6.75
N LEU A 43 11.83 -16.75 5.73
CA LEU A 43 11.22 -18.01 5.33
C LEU A 43 12.23 -19.16 5.53
N ILE A 44 11.88 -20.12 6.38
CA ILE A 44 12.65 -21.37 6.53
C ILE A 44 11.93 -22.44 5.72
N ALA A 45 12.55 -22.90 4.65
CA ALA A 45 11.95 -23.84 3.72
C ALA A 45 12.96 -24.86 3.20
N ARG A 46 12.45 -25.96 2.63
CA ARG A 46 13.30 -26.95 1.95
C ARG A 46 13.97 -26.33 0.72
N PRO A 47 15.17 -26.79 0.31
CA PRO A 47 15.84 -26.28 -0.89
C PRO A 47 14.97 -26.30 -2.15
N ALA A 48 14.09 -27.31 -2.31
CA ALA A 48 13.16 -27.39 -3.43
C ALA A 48 12.18 -26.21 -3.51
N VAL A 49 11.71 -25.71 -2.35
CA VAL A 49 10.80 -24.55 -2.29
C VAL A 49 11.55 -23.28 -2.66
N VAL A 50 12.79 -23.12 -2.18
CA VAL A 50 13.63 -21.97 -2.51
C VAL A 50 13.95 -21.93 -4.00
N ARG A 51 14.24 -23.08 -4.63
CA ARG A 51 14.45 -23.18 -6.08
C ARG A 51 13.20 -22.82 -6.87
N ALA A 52 12.03 -23.30 -6.45
CA ALA A 52 10.76 -22.96 -7.09
C ALA A 52 10.46 -21.45 -6.97
N LEU A 53 10.69 -20.87 -5.78
CA LEU A 53 10.52 -19.44 -5.53
C LEU A 53 11.47 -18.60 -6.40
N ALA A 54 12.75 -18.95 -6.43
CA ALA A 54 13.75 -18.27 -7.25
C ALA A 54 13.42 -18.37 -8.75
N THR A 55 12.95 -19.54 -9.21
CA THR A 55 12.50 -19.74 -10.59
C THR A 55 11.30 -18.87 -10.92
N HIS A 56 10.32 -18.80 -10.02
CA HIS A 56 9.14 -17.95 -10.19
C HIS A 56 9.52 -16.46 -10.26
N ILE A 57 10.39 -16.00 -9.34
CA ILE A 57 10.88 -14.61 -9.30
C ILE A 57 11.65 -14.25 -10.57
N LEU A 58 12.49 -15.16 -11.06
CA LEU A 58 13.28 -14.97 -12.28
C LEU A 58 12.45 -15.17 -13.56
N GLN A 59 11.16 -15.47 -13.43
CA GLN A 59 10.26 -15.79 -14.55
C GLN A 59 10.83 -16.90 -15.45
N GLY A 60 11.57 -17.82 -14.82
CA GLY A 60 12.20 -18.95 -15.46
C GLY A 60 11.21 -20.08 -15.74
N ARG A 61 11.56 -20.94 -16.69
CA ARG A 61 10.79 -22.16 -16.95
C ARG A 61 11.04 -23.21 -15.85
N PRO A 62 10.15 -24.20 -15.65
CA PRO A 62 10.31 -25.23 -14.62
C PRO A 62 11.65 -25.98 -14.68
N GLU A 63 12.23 -26.15 -15.87
CA GLU A 63 13.53 -26.80 -16.05
C GLU A 63 14.69 -26.02 -15.42
N MET A 64 14.49 -24.72 -15.12
CA MET A 64 15.46 -23.92 -14.39
C MET A 64 15.53 -24.33 -12.91
N ALA A 65 14.42 -24.74 -12.31
CA ALA A 65 14.37 -25.10 -10.89
C ALA A 65 15.24 -26.31 -10.54
N THR A 66 15.56 -27.16 -11.52
CA THR A 66 16.49 -28.29 -11.34
C THR A 66 17.96 -27.90 -11.54
N ARG A 67 18.22 -26.76 -12.19
CA ARG A 67 19.58 -26.23 -12.46
C ARG A 67 20.09 -25.30 -11.37
N LEU A 68 19.19 -24.74 -10.56
CA LEU A 68 19.57 -23.92 -9.43
C LEU A 68 20.12 -24.80 -8.32
N ASP A 69 21.43 -24.76 -8.09
CA ASP A 69 22.02 -25.44 -6.94
C ASP A 69 21.86 -24.58 -5.68
N ILE A 70 21.15 -25.12 -4.69
CA ILE A 70 20.92 -24.47 -3.40
C ILE A 70 21.21 -25.53 -2.34
N ALA A 71 22.39 -25.44 -1.74
CA ALA A 71 22.78 -26.34 -0.67
C ALA A 71 21.89 -26.14 0.57
N PRO A 72 21.68 -27.18 1.38
CA PRO A 72 21.04 -27.04 2.69
C PRO A 72 21.76 -26.00 3.55
N GLN A 73 21.03 -25.39 4.48
CA GLN A 73 21.59 -24.42 5.45
C GLN A 73 22.23 -23.17 4.81
N THR A 74 21.76 -22.79 3.62
CA THR A 74 22.17 -21.55 2.96
C THR A 74 21.07 -20.50 3.02
N THR A 75 21.45 -19.24 2.88
CA THR A 75 20.55 -18.09 2.86
C THR A 75 20.36 -17.57 1.43
N SER A 76 19.12 -17.21 1.10
CA SER A 76 18.78 -16.56 -0.16
C SER A 76 18.01 -15.28 0.12
N LEU A 77 18.37 -14.20 -0.58
CA LEU A 77 17.77 -12.89 -0.40
C LEU A 77 16.99 -12.48 -1.66
N PHE A 78 15.71 -12.21 -1.45
CA PHE A 78 14.81 -11.71 -2.48
C PHE A 78 14.30 -10.33 -2.07
N THR A 79 14.27 -9.41 -3.02
CA THR A 79 13.75 -8.05 -2.79
C THR A 79 12.60 -7.79 -3.73
N HIS A 80 11.51 -7.25 -3.21
CA HIS A 80 10.40 -6.76 -3.99
C HIS A 80 10.42 -5.23 -3.98
N ASN A 81 10.56 -4.61 -5.15
CA ASN A 81 10.56 -3.17 -5.29
C ASN A 81 9.67 -2.75 -6.47
N ALA A 82 8.72 -1.86 -6.21
CA ALA A 82 7.81 -1.31 -7.23
C ALA A 82 7.14 -2.38 -8.12
N GLY A 83 6.66 -3.48 -7.52
CA GLY A 83 6.00 -4.58 -8.25
C GLY A 83 6.97 -5.58 -8.89
N ASN A 84 8.27 -5.35 -8.79
CA ASN A 84 9.30 -6.19 -9.41
C ASN A 84 10.05 -6.98 -8.35
N TRP A 85 10.07 -8.30 -8.52
CA TRP A 85 10.90 -9.18 -7.72
C TRP A 85 12.31 -9.28 -8.29
N ARG A 86 13.30 -9.32 -7.41
CA ARG A 86 14.71 -9.48 -7.76
C ARG A 86 15.38 -10.46 -6.81
N VAL A 87 16.25 -11.31 -7.37
CA VAL A 87 17.17 -12.15 -6.59
C VAL A 87 18.42 -11.33 -6.30
N ARG A 88 18.80 -11.20 -5.03
CA ARG A 88 20.01 -10.48 -4.60
C ARG A 88 21.13 -11.43 -4.22
N ALA A 89 20.77 -12.56 -3.61
CA ALA A 89 21.67 -13.62 -3.21
C ALA A 89 20.91 -14.94 -3.29
N LEU A 90 21.59 -16.00 -3.71
CA LEU A 90 21.02 -17.34 -3.81
C LEU A 90 22.05 -18.35 -3.30
N GLY A 91 21.67 -19.14 -2.31
CA GLY A 91 22.52 -20.23 -1.80
C GLY A 91 23.81 -19.77 -1.11
N VAL A 92 23.83 -18.60 -0.47
CA VAL A 92 25.03 -18.07 0.21
C VAL A 92 25.14 -18.67 1.63
N PRO A 93 26.33 -19.13 2.07
CA PRO A 93 26.55 -19.64 3.42
C PRO A 93 26.41 -18.57 4.51
#